data_AF-A0A530QQY2-F1
#
_entry.id   AF-A0A530QQY2-F1
#
_cell.length_a   1.000
_cell.length_b   1.000
_cell.length_c   1.000
_cell.angle_alpha   90.00
_cell.angle_beta   90.00
_cell.angle_gamma   90.00
#
_symmetry.space_group_name_H-M   'P 1'
#
loop_
_entity.id
_entity.type
_entity.pdbx_description
1 polymer ?
#
loop_
_entity_poly.entity_id
_entity_poly.type
_entity_poly.pdbx_seq_one_letter_code
_entity_poly.pdbx_strand_id
1 'polypeptide(L)'
;MKFLGALVVMGATVSASSADQLMRPRINLGSANVKTISGDRGGYVIDYAIRALKMRRSGTFVRFNGACDSACTLYLSMPKSKVCVTQRASFGFHLPYGAGARGNQVAANFMMKNYPGWVRGWIAKRGGLK
;
A
#
# COMPACT_ATOMS: atom_id res chain seq x y z
N MET A 1 76.14 -18.79 9.04
CA MET A 1 76.03 -17.38 9.47
C MET A 1 74.89 -16.72 8.71
N LYS A 2 74.09 -15.92 9.43
CA LYS A 2 73.04 -14.95 9.02
C LYS A 2 71.59 -15.42 9.15
N PHE A 3 70.98 -14.78 10.16
CA PHE A 3 69.60 -14.81 10.66
C PHE A 3 68.68 -13.86 9.87
N LEU A 4 67.40 -13.89 10.28
CA LEU A 4 66.33 -12.87 10.18
C LEU A 4 65.47 -12.92 8.91
N GLY A 5 64.14 -12.91 8.97
CA GLY A 5 63.22 -12.86 10.11
C GLY A 5 61.79 -12.72 9.56
N ALA A 6 60.84 -13.50 10.07
CA ALA A 6 59.44 -13.42 9.67
C ALA A 6 58.75 -12.27 10.44
N LEU A 7 58.24 -11.28 9.71
CA LEU A 7 57.37 -10.24 10.28
C LEU A 7 55.96 -10.81 10.43
N VAL A 8 55.54 -11.07 11.67
CA VAL A 8 54.14 -11.38 11.98
C VAL A 8 53.44 -10.06 12.30
N VAL A 9 52.56 -9.61 11.41
CA VAL A 9 51.69 -8.45 11.66
C VAL A 9 50.53 -8.91 12.55
N MET A 10 50.58 -8.59 13.84
CA MET A 10 49.45 -8.73 14.74
C MET A 10 48.40 -7.66 14.39
N GLY A 11 47.36 -8.05 13.65
CA GLY A 11 46.17 -7.21 13.47
C GLY A 11 45.40 -7.14 14.79
N ALA A 12 45.28 -5.96 15.37
CA ALA A 12 44.46 -5.74 16.55
C ALA A 12 42.99 -6.01 16.21
N THR A 13 42.42 -7.08 16.76
CA THR A 13 40.97 -7.31 16.73
C THR A 13 40.32 -6.30 17.65
N VAL A 14 39.62 -5.31 17.10
CA VAL A 14 38.77 -4.41 17.88
C VAL A 14 37.59 -5.23 18.38
N SER A 15 37.63 -5.66 19.64
CA SER A 15 36.46 -6.26 20.31
C SER A 15 35.37 -5.21 20.39
N ALA A 16 34.32 -5.36 19.57
CA ALA A 16 33.11 -4.57 19.72
C ALA A 16 32.53 -4.84 21.12
N SER A 17 32.57 -3.83 21.98
CA SER A 17 31.98 -3.87 23.32
C SER A 17 30.49 -4.13 23.23
N SER A 18 30.00 -5.14 23.95
CA SER A 18 28.57 -5.47 24.09
C SER A 18 27.75 -4.33 24.72
N ALA A 19 28.40 -3.31 25.28
CA ALA A 19 27.74 -2.17 25.92
C ALA A 19 26.99 -1.27 24.93
N ASP A 20 27.39 -1.24 23.65
CA ASP A 20 26.70 -0.46 22.61
C ASP A 20 25.35 -1.05 22.18
N GLN A 21 25.02 -2.27 22.64
CA GLN A 21 23.74 -2.89 22.35
C GLN A 21 22.63 -2.50 23.35
N LEU A 22 22.99 -1.89 24.48
CA LEU A 22 22.04 -1.54 25.56
C LEU A 22 21.31 -0.20 25.35
N MET A 23 21.78 0.65 24.43
CA MET A 23 21.18 1.98 24.17
C MET A 23 20.46 2.08 22.80
N ARG A 24 20.16 0.96 22.15
CA ARG A 24 19.27 0.99 20.98
C ARG A 24 17.83 1.14 21.47
N PRO A 25 17.14 2.26 21.19
CA PRO A 25 15.73 2.37 21.53
C PRO A 25 14.99 1.24 20.81
N ARG A 26 14.34 0.37 21.59
CA ARG A 26 13.34 -0.54 21.03
C ARG A 26 12.19 0.35 20.58
N ILE A 27 12.21 0.75 19.30
CA ILE A 27 11.03 1.34 18.68
C ILE A 27 9.98 0.24 18.71
N ASN A 28 9.07 0.28 19.68
CA ASN A 28 7.83 -0.50 19.65
C ASN A 28 7.00 0.10 18.52
N LEU A 29 7.31 -0.29 17.29
CA LEU A 29 6.44 -0.09 16.15
C LEU A 29 5.20 -0.94 16.43
N GLY A 30 4.21 -0.37 17.14
CA GLY A 30 2.93 -1.03 17.34
C GLY A 30 2.45 -1.59 16.01
N SER A 31 1.94 -2.83 16.00
CA SER A 31 1.51 -3.50 14.77
C SER A 31 0.68 -2.56 13.92
N ALA A 32 1.15 -2.26 12.71
CA ALA A 32 0.44 -1.37 11.81
C ALA A 32 -0.99 -1.91 11.62
N ASN A 33 -2.00 -1.05 11.78
CA ASN A 33 -3.37 -1.43 11.45
C ASN A 33 -3.45 -1.62 9.93
N VAL A 34 -3.58 -2.87 9.46
CA VAL A 34 -3.62 -3.23 8.04
C VAL A 34 -4.97 -3.82 7.69
N LYS A 35 -5.67 -3.19 6.74
CA LYS A 35 -6.83 -3.78 6.06
C LYS A 35 -6.36 -4.56 4.84
N THR A 36 -6.49 -5.88 4.87
CA THR A 36 -6.23 -6.75 3.72
C THR A 36 -7.50 -6.94 2.88
N ILE A 37 -7.36 -6.82 1.56
CA ILE A 37 -8.41 -6.99 0.54
C ILE A 37 -8.03 -8.17 -0.36
N SER A 38 -8.90 -9.15 -0.54
CA SER A 38 -8.57 -10.36 -1.31
C SER A 38 -9.68 -10.96 -2.17
N GLY A 39 -10.87 -10.35 -2.23
CA GLY A 39 -12.02 -10.88 -2.98
C GLY A 39 -13.27 -10.02 -2.83
N ASP A 40 -13.08 -8.70 -2.78
CA ASP A 40 -14.15 -7.75 -2.52
C ASP A 40 -14.77 -7.29 -3.84
N ARG A 41 -16.05 -7.62 -4.05
CA ARG A 41 -16.80 -7.34 -5.29
C ARG A 41 -17.35 -5.91 -5.36
N GLY A 42 -17.17 -5.10 -4.33
CA GLY A 42 -17.72 -3.75 -4.26
C GLY A 42 -19.08 -3.67 -3.57
N GLY A 43 -19.94 -2.75 -4.01
CA GLY A 43 -21.18 -2.37 -3.33
C GLY A 43 -21.45 -0.87 -3.48
N TYR A 44 -22.16 -0.27 -2.51
CA TYR A 44 -22.48 1.16 -2.56
C TYR A 44 -21.21 2.02 -2.53
N VAL A 45 -21.04 2.87 -3.56
CA VAL A 45 -19.88 3.76 -3.72
C VAL A 45 -19.63 4.61 -2.46
N ILE A 46 -20.69 5.10 -1.82
CA ILE A 46 -20.59 5.95 -0.63
C ILE A 46 -19.98 5.20 0.57
N ASP A 47 -20.28 3.92 0.75
CA ASP A 47 -19.75 3.12 1.87
C ASP A 47 -18.24 2.92 1.74
N TYR A 48 -17.75 2.72 0.51
CA TYR A 48 -16.32 2.62 0.24
C TYR A 48 -15.61 3.97 0.40
N ALA A 49 -16.25 5.07 0.00
CA ALA A 49 -15.73 6.41 0.23
C ALA A 49 -15.56 6.70 1.73
N ILE A 50 -16.58 6.41 2.54
CA ILE A 50 -16.54 6.59 4.00
C ILE A 50 -15.47 5.69 4.62
N ARG A 51 -15.38 4.43 4.21
CA ARG A 51 -14.34 3.50 4.70
C ARG A 51 -12.93 3.96 4.34
N ALA A 52 -12.70 4.43 3.10
CA ALA A 52 -11.43 5.01 2.70
C ALA A 52 -11.06 6.23 3.55
N LEU A 53 -12.01 7.13 3.80
CA LEU A 53 -11.80 8.30 4.67
C LEU A 53 -11.45 7.89 6.11
N LYS A 54 -12.16 6.91 6.67
CA LYS A 54 -11.87 6.38 8.01
C LYS A 54 -10.45 5.80 8.07
N MET A 55 -10.07 4.96 7.10
CA MET A 55 -8.71 4.39 7.03
C MET A 55 -7.64 5.46 6.91
N ARG A 56 -7.88 6.53 6.13
CA ARG A 56 -6.97 7.66 6.01
C ARG A 56 -6.77 8.37 7.36
N ARG A 57 -7.85 8.60 8.09
CA ARG A 57 -7.83 9.28 9.40
C ARG A 57 -7.18 8.43 10.51
N SER A 58 -7.43 7.12 10.52
CA SER A 58 -6.86 6.20 11.51
C SER A 58 -5.41 5.78 11.21
N GLY A 59 -4.85 6.21 10.08
CA GLY A 59 -3.51 5.81 9.66
C GLY A 59 -3.42 4.35 9.19
N THR A 60 -4.55 3.69 8.95
CA THR A 60 -4.65 2.31 8.45
C THR A 60 -3.99 2.15 7.09
N PHE A 61 -3.21 1.08 6.94
CA PHE A 61 -2.63 0.65 5.67
C PHE A 61 -3.61 -0.26 4.93
N VAL A 62 -3.61 -0.20 3.61
CA VAL A 62 -4.40 -1.10 2.76
C VAL A 62 -3.45 -2.03 2.01
N ARG A 63 -3.67 -3.34 2.16
CA ARG A 63 -2.96 -4.37 1.41
C ARG A 63 -3.92 -5.06 0.44
N PHE A 64 -3.69 -4.90 -0.86
CA PHE A 64 -4.39 -5.66 -1.90
C PHE A 64 -3.65 -6.97 -2.15
N ASN A 65 -4.31 -8.09 -1.89
CA ASN A 65 -3.77 -9.45 -2.00
C ASN A 65 -4.76 -10.40 -2.70
N GLY A 66 -5.57 -9.88 -3.60
CA GLY A 66 -6.58 -10.60 -4.38
C GLY A 66 -7.48 -9.60 -5.12
N ALA A 67 -8.67 -10.04 -5.53
CA ALA A 67 -9.59 -9.22 -6.30
C ALA A 67 -10.19 -8.07 -5.48
N CYS A 68 -10.36 -6.93 -6.16
CA CYS A 68 -11.02 -5.74 -5.65
C CYS A 68 -11.75 -5.05 -6.81
N ASP A 69 -13.06 -5.25 -6.89
CA ASP A 69 -13.87 -4.85 -8.04
C ASP A 69 -14.81 -3.70 -7.68
N SER A 70 -15.26 -2.98 -8.71
CA SER A 70 -16.29 -1.96 -8.58
C SER A 70 -15.90 -0.90 -7.55
N ALA A 71 -16.80 -0.57 -6.61
CA ALA A 71 -16.55 0.39 -5.54
C ALA A 71 -15.37 0.03 -4.61
N CYS A 72 -14.95 -1.24 -4.51
CA CYS A 72 -13.76 -1.61 -3.72
C CYS A 72 -12.52 -0.85 -4.15
N THR A 73 -12.37 -0.62 -5.46
CA THR A 73 -11.22 0.06 -6.05
C THR A 73 -11.02 1.47 -5.52
N LEU A 74 -12.01 2.10 -4.88
CA LEU A 74 -11.84 3.39 -4.20
C LEU A 74 -10.78 3.36 -3.09
N TYR A 75 -10.44 2.19 -2.54
CA TYR A 75 -9.32 2.07 -1.60
C TYR A 75 -7.97 2.40 -2.25
N LEU A 76 -7.86 2.41 -3.58
CA LEU A 76 -6.68 2.91 -4.29
C LEU A 76 -6.51 4.44 -4.18
N SER A 77 -7.52 5.17 -3.67
CA SER A 77 -7.43 6.60 -3.34
C SER A 77 -6.65 6.90 -2.06
N MET A 78 -6.18 5.86 -1.36
CA MET A 78 -5.30 6.00 -0.20
C MET A 78 -3.92 6.52 -0.63
N PRO A 79 -3.18 7.24 0.25
CA PRO A 79 -1.82 7.66 -0.05
C PRO A 79 -0.94 6.48 -0.47
N LYS A 80 -0.07 6.67 -1.47
CA LYS A 80 0.82 5.61 -1.98
C LYS A 80 1.65 4.94 -0.88
N SER A 81 2.10 5.72 0.11
CA SER A 81 2.85 5.22 1.28
C SER A 81 2.03 4.34 2.24
N LYS A 82 0.71 4.32 2.09
CA LYS A 82 -0.25 3.53 2.89
C LYS A 82 -0.84 2.36 2.11
N VAL A 83 -0.43 2.15 0.85
CA VAL A 83 -0.97 1.11 -0.03
C VAL A 83 0.12 0.12 -0.39
N CYS A 84 -0.17 -1.17 -0.18
CA CYS A 84 0.62 -2.28 -0.69
C CYS A 84 -0.21 -3.05 -1.72
N VAL A 85 0.32 -3.23 -2.93
CA VAL A 85 -0.30 -4.05 -3.98
C VAL A 85 0.60 -5.25 -4.23
N THR A 86 0.11 -6.46 -3.98
CA THR A 86 0.89 -7.69 -4.23
C THR A 86 0.68 -8.20 -5.65
N GLN A 87 1.49 -9.17 -6.06
CA GLN A 87 1.36 -9.84 -7.37
C GLN A 87 0.03 -10.59 -7.55
N ARG A 88 -0.68 -10.87 -6.46
CA ARG A 88 -2.00 -11.53 -6.49
C ARG A 88 -3.17 -10.55 -6.67
N ALA A 89 -2.90 -9.25 -6.57
CA ALA A 89 -3.94 -8.25 -6.64
C ALA A 89 -4.48 -8.12 -8.08
N SER A 90 -5.80 -7.99 -8.20
CA SER A 90 -6.49 -7.66 -9.45
C SER A 90 -7.57 -6.62 -9.18
N PHE A 91 -7.85 -5.78 -10.18
CA PHE A 91 -8.76 -4.64 -10.05
C PHE A 91 -9.77 -4.62 -11.20
N GLY A 92 -11.06 -4.71 -10.86
CA GLY A 92 -12.17 -4.57 -11.81
C GLY A 92 -12.75 -3.15 -11.79
N PHE A 93 -12.78 -2.50 -12.96
CA PHE A 93 -13.33 -1.16 -13.13
C PHE A 93 -14.51 -1.22 -14.11
N HIS A 94 -15.64 -0.63 -13.73
CA HIS A 94 -16.84 -0.53 -14.56
C HIS A 94 -17.68 0.70 -14.15
N LEU A 95 -18.69 1.06 -14.94
CA LEU A 95 -19.63 2.13 -14.63
C LEU A 95 -20.53 1.75 -13.44
N PRO A 96 -20.76 2.67 -12.47
CA PRO A 96 -21.76 2.45 -11.43
C PRO A 96 -23.16 2.29 -12.01
N TYR A 97 -23.96 1.44 -11.38
CA TYR A 97 -25.35 1.19 -11.74
C TYR A 97 -26.23 1.11 -10.49
N GLY A 98 -27.55 1.08 -10.69
CA GLY A 98 -28.54 0.91 -9.61
C GLY A 98 -29.07 2.20 -8.98
N ALA A 99 -28.53 3.38 -9.29
CA ALA A 99 -28.96 4.67 -8.73
C ALA A 99 -29.69 5.60 -9.74
N GLY A 100 -30.13 5.05 -10.89
CA GLY A 100 -30.66 5.83 -12.01
C GLY A 100 -29.58 6.64 -12.74
N ALA A 101 -29.90 7.19 -13.93
CA ALA A 101 -28.91 7.81 -14.81
C ALA A 101 -28.09 8.92 -14.12
N ARG A 102 -28.77 9.85 -13.44
CA ARG A 102 -28.12 10.96 -12.71
C ARG A 102 -27.26 10.46 -11.55
N GLY A 103 -27.77 9.52 -10.75
CA GLY A 103 -27.03 8.95 -9.62
C GLY A 103 -25.78 8.20 -10.07
N ASN A 104 -25.91 7.38 -11.12
CA ASN A 104 -24.79 6.65 -11.71
C ASN A 104 -23.71 7.60 -12.25
N GLN A 105 -24.10 8.70 -12.91
CA GLN A 105 -23.15 9.70 -13.41
C GLN A 105 -22.41 10.40 -12.27
N VAL A 106 -23.11 10.79 -11.20
CA VAL A 106 -22.49 11.37 -10.00
C VAL A 106 -21.49 10.40 -9.37
N ALA A 107 -21.86 9.13 -9.25
CA ALA A 107 -20.99 8.08 -8.72
C ALA A 107 -19.75 7.86 -9.61
N ALA A 108 -19.92 7.81 -10.93
CA ALA A 108 -18.83 7.65 -11.89
C ALA A 108 -17.82 8.81 -11.79
N ASN A 109 -18.33 10.04 -11.76
CA ASN A 109 -17.51 11.24 -11.60
C ASN A 109 -16.78 11.25 -10.25
N PHE A 110 -17.45 10.84 -9.18
CA PHE A 110 -16.84 10.71 -7.86
C PHE A 110 -15.69 9.68 -7.87
N MET A 111 -15.91 8.50 -8.44
CA MET A 111 -14.88 7.45 -8.52
C MET A 111 -13.68 7.93 -9.33
N MET A 112 -13.90 8.45 -10.54
CA MET A 112 -12.83 8.95 -11.40
C MET A 112 -12.04 10.10 -10.73
N LYS A 113 -12.71 11.02 -10.03
CA LYS A 113 -12.04 12.12 -9.31
C LYS A 113 -11.12 11.62 -8.19
N ASN A 114 -11.47 10.52 -7.52
CA ASN A 114 -10.71 10.00 -6.38
C ASN A 114 -9.62 9.00 -6.77
N TYR A 115 -9.65 8.46 -7.99
CA TYR A 115 -8.63 7.54 -8.44
C TYR A 115 -7.26 8.21 -8.63
N PRO A 116 -6.17 7.53 -8.21
CA PRO A 116 -4.82 8.03 -8.44
C PRO A 116 -4.54 8.10 -9.95
N GLY A 117 -3.58 8.94 -10.34
CA GLY A 117 -3.30 9.22 -11.75
C GLY A 117 -3.02 7.96 -12.59
N TRP A 118 -2.36 6.96 -12.03
CA TRP A 118 -2.06 5.71 -12.73
C TRP A 118 -3.31 4.87 -13.03
N VAL A 119 -4.32 4.88 -12.16
CA VAL A 119 -5.62 4.20 -12.39
C VAL A 119 -6.38 4.93 -13.50
N ARG A 120 -6.49 6.26 -13.40
CA ARG A 120 -7.14 7.07 -14.44
C ARG A 120 -6.48 6.86 -15.81
N GLY A 121 -5.15 6.85 -15.85
CA GLY A 121 -4.39 6.59 -17.08
C GLY A 121 -4.62 5.19 -17.64
N TRP A 122 -4.67 4.17 -16.79
CA TRP A 122 -4.96 2.78 -17.22
C TRP A 122 -6.38 2.63 -17.78
N ILE A 123 -7.37 3.24 -17.13
CA ILE A 123 -8.77 3.25 -17.58
C ILE A 123 -8.89 3.98 -18.92
N ALA A 124 -8.28 5.16 -19.06
CA ALA A 124 -8.30 5.94 -20.29
C ALA A 124 -7.70 5.16 -21.47
N LYS A 125 -6.57 4.47 -21.26
CA LYS A 125 -5.94 3.60 -22.27
C LYS A 125 -6.81 2.41 -22.72
N ARG A 126 -7.86 2.08 -21.98
CA ARG A 126 -8.82 1.00 -22.29
C ARG A 126 -10.19 1.51 -22.75
N GLY A 127 -10.28 2.81 -23.07
CA GLY A 127 -11.48 3.44 -23.60
C GLY A 127 -12.52 3.78 -22.54
N GLY A 128 -12.10 4.05 -21.30
CA GLY A 128 -12.99 4.48 -20.23
C GLY A 128 -13.68 3.37 -19.44
N LEU A 129 -14.49 3.77 -18.46
CA LEU A 129 -15.38 2.86 -17.73
C LEU A 129 -16.51 2.41 -18.66
N LYS A 130 -16.88 1.13 -18.58
CA LYS A 130 -18.02 0.53 -19.28
C LYS A 130 -18.95 -0.14 -18.30
#